data_AF-A0A1Y1MQD7-F1
#
_entry.id   AF-A0A1Y1MQD7-F1
#
_cell.length_a   1.000
_cell.length_b   1.000
_cell.length_c   1.000
_cell.angle_alpha   90.00
_cell.angle_beta   90.00
_cell.angle_gamma   90.00
#
_symmetry.space_group_name_H-M   'P 1'
#
loop_
_entity.id
_entity.type
_entity.pdbx_description
1 polymer ?
#
loop_
_entity_poly.entity_id
_entity_poly.type
_entity_poly.pdbx_seq_one_letter_code
_entity_poly.pdbx_strand_id
1 'polypeptide(L)'
;KKSEIKRICYSYSGPAKISSFFMLLDKEIQMLRAIEAHRHQIKMEMKIKKEHDFFKTIGNPIEWNKHYKDWTNKAIDFNIQMDTLETQQGNEYYNIFLSLNDIDVGVEEKIQALLNLKLLLCDHNCYLSNELVELIDRACELMVRGINRKHLDILMKRIKGLFIKHIKTPECNNGVCKRMLRIKEKIMHSNLYCCNRCGKLKCHSEFPANSQLEKFQVCLTCTWDDRVMEPWVDVAPYRFILRLIRHEEKLKLSESSIAFILQPKDIHYIVVKIWHGHSALTEVTDIYNLRLCRWFIDQEWAPWNCVLLTTEEMKVHYEIKNLEDVYDLHFLHRVFNKHELAKQHFKIALKLENYFQEVGENTKRWHEIKNFKEFIAVHSKTHVFAKCH
;
A
#
# COMPACT_ATOMS: atom_id res chain seq x y z
N LYS A 1 -13.90 -1.86 -23.91
CA LYS A 1 -15.12 -2.67 -24.20
C LYS A 1 -16.29 -1.85 -24.69
N LYS A 2 -16.94 -1.02 -23.85
CA LYS A 2 -18.16 -0.26 -24.25
C LYS A 2 -17.97 0.67 -25.47
N SER A 3 -16.82 1.36 -25.55
CA SER A 3 -16.45 2.18 -26.71
C SER A 3 -16.29 1.37 -27.99
N GLU A 4 -15.59 0.23 -27.90
CA GLU A 4 -15.33 -0.65 -29.04
C GLU A 4 -16.60 -1.32 -29.57
N ILE A 5 -17.50 -1.74 -28.68
CA ILE A 5 -18.82 -2.25 -29.05
C ILE A 5 -19.62 -1.19 -29.82
N LYS A 6 -19.61 0.07 -29.36
CA LYS A 6 -20.26 1.17 -30.07
C LYS A 6 -19.63 1.40 -31.45
N ARG A 7 -18.29 1.37 -31.55
CA ARG A 7 -17.57 1.52 -32.82
C ARG A 7 -17.94 0.41 -33.81
N ILE A 8 -17.95 -0.85 -33.36
CA ILE A 8 -18.32 -2.01 -34.18
C ILE A 8 -19.77 -1.88 -34.67
N CYS A 9 -20.69 -1.51 -33.78
CA CYS A 9 -22.10 -1.33 -34.15
C CYS A 9 -22.32 -0.22 -35.18
N TYR A 10 -21.51 0.83 -35.19
CA TYR A 10 -21.58 1.92 -36.16
C TYR A 10 -20.90 1.58 -37.49
N SER A 11 -19.80 0.81 -37.46
CA SER A 11 -18.93 0.62 -38.62
C SER A 11 -19.26 -0.62 -39.46
N TYR A 12 -19.90 -1.64 -38.89
CA TYR A 12 -20.13 -2.94 -39.55
C TYR A 12 -21.57 -3.44 -39.41
N SER A 13 -22.05 -4.19 -40.42
CA SER A 13 -23.35 -4.86 -40.43
C SER A 13 -23.23 -6.32 -40.89
N GLY A 14 -24.25 -7.14 -40.58
CA GLY A 14 -24.32 -8.54 -41.01
C GLY A 14 -23.14 -9.43 -40.55
N PRO A 15 -22.60 -10.30 -41.41
CA PRO A 15 -21.50 -11.22 -41.06
C PRO A 15 -20.22 -10.52 -40.58
N ALA A 16 -19.88 -9.36 -41.15
CA ALA A 16 -18.69 -8.60 -40.76
C ALA A 16 -18.76 -8.12 -39.29
N LYS A 17 -19.96 -7.76 -38.83
CA LYS A 17 -20.21 -7.39 -37.44
C LYS A 17 -19.96 -8.57 -36.49
N ILE A 18 -20.45 -9.75 -36.84
CA ILE A 18 -20.25 -10.98 -36.05
C ILE A 18 -18.75 -11.31 -35.95
N SER A 19 -18.02 -11.27 -37.07
CA SER A 19 -16.56 -11.49 -37.09
C SER A 19 -15.81 -10.49 -36.21
N SER A 20 -16.15 -9.20 -36.28
CA SER A 20 -15.51 -8.18 -35.46
C SER A 20 -15.80 -8.34 -33.96
N PHE A 21 -17.01 -8.79 -33.59
CA PHE A 21 -17.32 -9.15 -32.21
C PHE A 21 -16.59 -10.40 -31.74
N PHE A 22 -16.42 -11.39 -32.60
CA PHE A 22 -15.60 -12.57 -32.28
C PHE A 22 -14.15 -12.16 -32.00
N MET A 23 -13.55 -11.31 -32.82
CA MET A 23 -12.22 -10.76 -32.57
C MET A 23 -12.14 -9.96 -31.26
N LEU A 24 -13.18 -9.19 -30.93
CA LEU A 24 -13.25 -8.47 -29.65
C LEU A 24 -13.30 -9.44 -28.47
N LEU A 25 -14.11 -10.50 -28.57
CA LEU A 25 -14.25 -11.52 -27.55
C LEU A 25 -12.95 -12.31 -27.36
N ASP A 26 -12.26 -12.66 -28.44
CA ASP A 26 -10.96 -13.34 -28.35
C ASP A 26 -9.91 -12.46 -27.66
N LYS A 27 -9.87 -11.16 -27.97
CA LYS A 27 -9.04 -10.20 -27.22
C LYS A 27 -9.43 -10.14 -25.74
N GLU A 28 -10.71 -10.19 -25.40
CA GLU A 28 -11.16 -10.22 -24.01
C GLU A 28 -10.71 -11.49 -23.30
N ILE A 29 -10.82 -12.65 -23.92
CA ILE A 29 -10.34 -13.92 -23.36
C ILE A 29 -8.83 -13.87 -23.14
N GLN A 30 -8.06 -13.36 -24.10
CA GLN A 30 -6.61 -13.19 -23.96
C GLN A 30 -6.26 -12.25 -22.79
N MET A 31 -6.97 -11.12 -22.64
CA MET A 31 -6.78 -10.21 -21.51
C MET A 31 -7.14 -10.88 -20.17
N LEU A 32 -8.22 -11.66 -20.10
CA LEU A 32 -8.60 -12.38 -18.89
C LEU A 32 -7.55 -13.43 -18.50
N ARG A 33 -7.05 -14.21 -19.46
CA ARG A 33 -5.95 -15.16 -19.23
C ARG A 33 -4.68 -14.47 -18.74
N ALA A 34 -4.34 -13.31 -19.31
CA ALA A 34 -3.20 -12.51 -18.85
C ALA A 34 -3.40 -12.02 -17.40
N ILE A 35 -4.60 -11.55 -17.05
CA ILE A 35 -4.93 -11.14 -15.68
C ILE A 35 -4.79 -12.31 -14.71
N GLU A 36 -5.27 -13.51 -15.08
CA GLU A 36 -5.14 -14.71 -14.25
C GLU A 36 -3.68 -15.15 -14.08
N ALA A 37 -2.88 -15.11 -15.15
CA ALA A 37 -1.45 -15.40 -15.09
C ALA A 37 -0.73 -14.42 -14.15
N HIS A 38 -1.01 -13.12 -14.24
CA HIS A 38 -0.46 -12.13 -13.32
C HIS A 38 -0.92 -12.35 -11.88
N ARG A 39 -2.19 -12.68 -11.64
CA ARG A 39 -2.69 -13.03 -10.29
C ARG A 39 -1.95 -14.23 -9.72
N HIS A 40 -1.69 -15.25 -10.53
CA HIS A 40 -0.94 -16.43 -10.12
C HIS A 40 0.51 -16.06 -9.77
N GLN A 41 1.18 -15.28 -10.61
CA GLN A 41 2.54 -14.80 -10.36
C GLN A 41 2.62 -13.99 -9.06
N ILE A 42 1.74 -13.01 -8.87
CA ILE A 42 1.66 -12.21 -7.65
C ILE A 42 1.46 -13.11 -6.43
N LYS A 43 0.62 -14.14 -6.52
CA LYS A 43 0.38 -15.08 -5.42
C LYS A 43 1.66 -15.86 -5.05
N MET A 44 2.45 -16.26 -6.03
CA MET A 44 3.73 -16.95 -5.81
C MET A 44 4.77 -16.01 -5.19
N GLU A 45 4.92 -14.80 -5.73
CA GLU A 45 5.82 -13.77 -5.20
C GLU A 45 5.44 -13.37 -3.77
N MET A 46 4.14 -13.20 -3.49
CA MET A 46 3.64 -12.92 -2.14
C MET A 46 3.92 -14.07 -1.17
N LYS A 47 3.91 -15.32 -1.63
CA LYS A 47 4.26 -16.47 -0.78
C LYS A 47 5.73 -16.43 -0.38
N ILE A 48 6.62 -16.20 -1.35
CA ILE A 48 8.06 -16.05 -1.12
C ILE A 48 8.33 -14.88 -0.17
N LYS A 49 7.70 -13.72 -0.43
CA LYS A 49 7.83 -12.54 0.43
C LYS A 49 7.40 -12.82 1.87
N LYS A 50 6.29 -13.52 2.08
CA LYS A 50 5.84 -13.92 3.43
C LYS A 50 6.82 -14.83 4.15
N GLU A 51 7.51 -15.71 3.43
CA GLU A 51 8.54 -16.57 3.99
C GLU A 51 9.77 -15.75 4.42
N HIS A 52 10.24 -14.81 3.58
CA HIS A 52 11.30 -13.88 3.97
C HIS A 52 10.90 -12.99 5.16
N ASP A 53 9.70 -12.40 5.13
CA ASP A 53 9.19 -11.54 6.19
C ASP A 53 9.09 -12.32 7.51
N PHE A 54 8.72 -13.61 7.46
CA PHE A 54 8.70 -14.49 8.62
C PHE A 54 10.09 -14.63 9.25
N PHE A 55 11.11 -14.99 8.47
CA PHE A 55 12.47 -15.15 8.99
C PHE A 55 13.07 -13.84 9.50
N LYS A 56 12.90 -12.73 8.76
CA LYS A 56 13.31 -11.40 9.22
C LYS A 56 12.66 -11.02 10.55
N THR A 57 11.37 -11.28 10.70
CA THR A 57 10.64 -10.94 11.93
C THR A 57 11.21 -11.66 13.16
N ILE A 58 11.67 -12.90 12.99
CA ILE A 58 12.24 -13.71 14.05
C ILE A 58 13.69 -13.31 14.34
N GLY A 59 14.49 -13.09 13.30
CA GLY A 59 15.92 -12.78 13.41
C GLY A 59 16.25 -11.33 13.77
N ASN A 60 15.35 -10.37 13.55
CA ASN A 60 15.62 -8.96 13.85
C ASN A 60 15.87 -8.75 15.36
N PRO A 61 16.74 -7.82 15.76
CA PRO A 61 16.92 -7.46 17.17
C PRO A 61 15.61 -6.95 17.78
N ILE A 62 15.53 -6.96 19.10
CA ILE A 62 14.44 -6.28 19.81
C ILE A 62 14.80 -4.80 19.86
N GLU A 63 13.96 -3.97 19.27
CA GLU A 63 14.16 -2.52 19.22
C GLU A 63 13.21 -1.82 20.19
N TRP A 64 13.76 -0.89 20.97
CA TRP A 64 12.99 0.05 21.77
C TRP A 64 13.34 1.47 21.38
N ASN A 65 12.35 2.18 20.84
CA ASN A 65 12.47 3.60 20.54
C ASN A 65 11.85 4.36 21.71
N LYS A 66 12.70 5.03 22.49
CA LYS A 66 12.24 5.94 23.55
C LYS A 66 12.51 7.37 23.11
N HIS A 67 11.46 8.17 23.14
CA HIS A 67 11.56 9.62 23.01
C HIS A 67 11.71 10.22 24.40
N TYR A 68 12.85 10.83 24.67
CA TYR A 68 13.07 11.56 25.91
C TYR A 68 13.36 13.04 25.59
N LYS A 69 12.97 13.93 26.50
CA LYS A 69 13.30 15.35 26.42
C LYS A 69 14.43 15.62 27.39
N ASP A 70 15.55 16.11 26.87
CA ASP A 70 16.66 16.54 27.71
C ASP A 70 16.25 17.68 28.65
N TRP A 71 17.11 18.00 29.64
CA TRP A 71 16.94 19.14 30.55
C TRP A 71 16.81 20.50 29.83
N THR A 72 17.21 20.56 28.55
CA THR A 72 17.04 21.70 27.63
C THR A 72 15.74 21.64 26.80
N ASN A 73 14.84 20.71 27.10
CA ASN A 73 13.59 20.45 26.39
C ASN A 73 13.75 20.01 24.91
N LYS A 74 14.97 19.61 24.52
CA LYS A 74 15.29 19.06 23.19
C LYS A 74 14.89 17.59 23.13
N ALA A 75 14.12 17.21 22.11
CA ALA A 75 13.79 15.81 21.85
C ALA A 75 15.05 15.06 21.43
N ILE A 76 15.35 13.96 22.13
CA ILE A 76 16.40 13.02 21.77
C ILE A 76 15.73 11.67 21.55
N ASP A 77 15.90 11.16 20.34
CA ASP A 77 15.47 9.83 19.95
C ASP A 77 16.57 8.85 20.36
N PHE A 78 16.25 7.96 21.29
CA PHE A 78 17.16 6.91 21.73
C PHE A 78 16.62 5.55 21.30
N ASN A 79 17.32 4.92 20.35
CA ASN A 79 16.99 3.60 19.83
C ASN A 79 17.92 2.58 20.49
N ILE A 80 17.36 1.71 21.33
CA ILE A 80 18.09 0.60 21.94
C ILE A 80 17.77 -0.65 21.14
N GLN A 81 18.81 -1.31 20.64
CA GLN A 81 18.70 -2.63 20.03
C GLN A 81 19.31 -3.68 20.96
N MET A 82 18.67 -4.84 21.06
CA MET A 82 19.17 -5.96 21.83
C MET A 82 18.99 -7.26 21.06
N ASP A 83 20.09 -7.98 20.88
CA ASP A 83 20.09 -9.36 20.41
C ASP A 83 19.90 -10.31 21.59
N THR A 84 18.94 -11.23 21.45
CA THR A 84 18.75 -12.33 22.39
C THR A 84 19.19 -13.64 21.75
N LEU A 85 19.35 -14.69 22.55
CA LEU A 85 19.59 -16.03 22.02
C LEU A 85 18.52 -16.45 21.00
N GLU A 86 17.26 -16.04 21.21
CA GLU A 86 16.16 -16.30 20.26
C GLU A 86 16.35 -15.55 18.93
N THR A 87 16.83 -14.30 18.95
CA THR A 87 17.05 -13.52 17.71
C THR A 87 18.26 -14.01 16.94
N GLN A 88 19.32 -14.39 17.65
CA GLN A 88 20.53 -14.97 17.06
C GLN A 88 20.20 -16.29 16.35
N GLN A 89 19.49 -17.21 17.01
CA GLN A 89 19.02 -18.46 16.38
C GLN A 89 18.08 -18.19 15.20
N GLY A 90 17.18 -17.21 15.32
CA GLY A 90 16.33 -16.77 14.23
C GLY A 90 17.10 -16.28 13.00
N ASN A 91 18.19 -15.56 13.23
CA ASN A 91 19.07 -15.07 12.19
C ASN A 91 19.88 -16.20 11.53
N GLU A 92 20.36 -17.17 12.31
CA GLU A 92 21.00 -18.38 11.79
C GLU A 92 20.06 -19.18 10.87
N TYR A 93 18.81 -19.39 11.29
CA TYR A 93 17.79 -20.01 10.44
C TYR A 93 17.56 -19.23 9.14
N TYR A 94 17.57 -17.90 9.21
CA TYR A 94 17.41 -17.06 8.03
C TYR A 94 18.60 -17.18 7.07
N ASN A 95 19.83 -17.21 7.58
CA ASN A 95 21.03 -17.38 6.77
C ASN A 95 21.03 -18.74 6.04
N ILE A 96 20.60 -19.81 6.70
CA ILE A 96 20.42 -21.13 6.07
C ILE A 96 19.31 -21.08 5.01
N PHE A 97 18.18 -20.41 5.29
CA PHE A 97 17.13 -20.23 4.31
C PHE A 97 17.62 -19.49 3.05
N LEU A 98 18.44 -18.44 3.22
CA LEU A 98 19.03 -17.70 2.11
C LEU A 98 19.99 -18.56 1.29
N SER A 99 20.91 -19.28 1.95
CA SER A 99 21.88 -20.14 1.24
C SER A 99 21.21 -21.28 0.48
N LEU A 100 20.12 -21.84 0.99
CA LEU A 100 19.33 -22.85 0.27
C LEU A 100 18.58 -22.26 -0.94
N ASN A 101 18.20 -20.98 -0.88
CA ASN A 101 17.46 -20.30 -1.94
C ASN A 101 18.30 -19.71 -3.04
N ASP A 102 19.61 -19.62 -2.83
CA ASP A 102 20.50 -19.06 -3.82
C ASP A 102 20.67 -20.01 -5.03
N ILE A 103 20.37 -19.47 -6.21
CA ILE A 103 20.28 -20.20 -7.47
C ILE A 103 21.68 -20.31 -8.09
N ASP A 104 22.51 -19.29 -7.91
CA ASP A 104 23.77 -19.07 -8.65
C ASP A 104 24.98 -19.77 -8.00
N VAL A 105 24.76 -20.37 -6.82
CA VAL A 105 25.76 -21.08 -6.02
C VAL A 105 26.31 -22.33 -6.72
N GLY A 106 27.60 -22.61 -6.48
CA GLY A 106 28.30 -23.82 -6.92
C GLY A 106 27.70 -25.11 -6.31
N VAL A 107 28.10 -26.28 -6.83
CA VAL A 107 27.65 -27.57 -6.26
C VAL A 107 28.20 -27.76 -4.84
N GLU A 108 29.46 -27.42 -4.63
CA GLU A 108 30.15 -27.55 -3.33
C GLU A 108 29.52 -26.67 -2.25
N GLU A 109 29.32 -25.39 -2.55
CA GLU A 109 28.68 -24.43 -1.64
C GLU A 109 27.23 -24.84 -1.31
N LYS A 110 26.49 -25.42 -2.27
CA LYS A 110 25.14 -25.97 -2.01
C LYS A 110 25.18 -27.19 -1.09
N ILE A 111 26.15 -28.09 -1.28
CA ILE A 111 26.37 -29.21 -0.36
C ILE A 111 26.72 -28.68 1.03
N GLN A 112 27.56 -27.65 1.13
CA GLN A 112 27.89 -27.03 2.41
C GLN A 112 26.65 -26.43 3.09
N ALA A 113 25.77 -25.76 2.34
CA ALA A 113 24.51 -25.23 2.88
C ALA A 113 23.60 -26.36 3.42
N LEU A 114 23.52 -27.49 2.72
CA LEU A 114 22.78 -28.68 3.16
C LEU A 114 23.40 -29.33 4.41
N LEU A 115 24.72 -29.39 4.50
CA LEU A 115 25.42 -29.89 5.67
C LEU A 115 25.24 -28.98 6.89
N ASN A 116 25.28 -27.65 6.70
CA ASN A 116 24.98 -26.69 7.75
C ASN A 116 23.55 -26.88 8.27
N LEU A 117 22.59 -27.13 7.38
CA LEU A 117 21.23 -27.49 7.77
C LEU A 117 21.19 -28.81 8.56
N LYS A 118 21.94 -29.84 8.15
CA LYS A 118 22.02 -31.11 8.86
C LYS A 118 22.58 -30.95 10.27
N LEU A 119 23.64 -30.15 10.44
CA LEU A 119 24.24 -29.85 11.74
C LEU A 119 23.23 -29.21 12.70
N LEU A 120 22.42 -28.29 12.19
CA LEU A 120 21.37 -27.64 12.98
C LEU A 120 20.29 -28.61 13.47
N LEU A 121 20.05 -29.70 12.73
CA LEU A 121 19.06 -30.71 13.06
C LEU A 121 19.60 -31.79 14.01
N CYS A 122 20.91 -31.84 14.27
CA CYS A 122 21.53 -32.87 15.11
C CYS A 122 20.96 -32.91 16.54
N ASP A 123 20.56 -31.75 17.07
CA ASP A 123 20.01 -31.63 18.42
C ASP A 123 18.53 -32.02 18.51
N HIS A 124 17.89 -32.34 17.37
CA HIS A 124 16.46 -32.62 17.27
C HIS A 124 16.18 -34.07 16.85
N ASN A 125 15.48 -34.81 17.70
CA ASN A 125 15.02 -36.18 17.41
C ASN A 125 13.52 -36.23 17.11
N CYS A 126 13.05 -35.45 16.13
CA CYS A 126 11.65 -35.43 15.72
C CYS A 126 11.46 -36.05 14.33
N TYR A 127 10.24 -36.51 14.02
CA TYR A 127 9.93 -37.08 12.70
C TYR A 127 10.34 -36.14 11.54
N LEU A 128 10.14 -34.82 11.71
CA LEU A 128 10.48 -33.84 10.68
C LEU A 128 11.99 -33.68 10.48
N SER A 129 12.80 -33.75 11.55
CA SER A 129 14.26 -33.68 11.44
C SER A 129 14.81 -34.93 10.78
N ASN A 130 14.29 -36.11 11.14
CA ASN A 130 14.70 -37.37 10.52
C ASN A 130 14.38 -37.40 9.00
N GLU A 131 13.16 -37.02 8.60
CA GLU A 131 12.80 -36.91 7.18
C GLU A 131 13.68 -35.88 6.44
N LEU A 132 14.00 -34.75 7.09
CA LEU A 132 14.91 -33.76 6.52
C LEU A 132 16.31 -34.31 6.32
N VAL A 133 16.87 -35.00 7.31
CA VAL A 133 18.22 -35.58 7.25
C VAL A 133 18.31 -36.60 6.11
N GLU A 134 17.33 -37.49 5.98
CA GLU A 134 17.29 -38.47 4.87
C GLU A 134 17.25 -37.80 3.49
N LEU A 135 16.46 -36.73 3.34
CA LEU A 135 16.36 -36.00 2.08
C LEU A 135 17.64 -35.20 1.78
N ILE A 136 18.28 -34.66 2.80
CA ILE A 136 19.57 -33.97 2.70
C ILE A 136 20.65 -34.94 2.25
N ASP A 137 20.77 -36.10 2.89
CA ASP A 137 21.77 -37.11 2.55
C ASP A 137 21.59 -37.59 1.10
N ARG A 138 20.34 -37.86 0.70
CA ARG A 138 20.01 -38.17 -0.69
C ARG A 138 20.37 -37.03 -1.64
N ALA A 139 20.10 -35.78 -1.30
CA ALA A 139 20.44 -34.64 -2.15
C ALA A 139 21.97 -34.53 -2.33
N CYS A 140 22.73 -34.62 -1.25
CA CYS A 140 24.18 -34.59 -1.26
C CYS A 140 24.77 -35.72 -2.13
N GLU A 141 24.30 -36.96 -1.97
CA GLU A 141 24.73 -38.10 -2.80
C GLU A 141 24.49 -37.86 -4.29
N LEU A 142 23.29 -37.38 -4.65
CA LEU A 142 22.93 -37.11 -6.04
C LEU A 142 23.77 -35.97 -6.64
N MET A 143 24.10 -34.96 -5.84
CA MET A 143 24.94 -33.83 -6.24
C MET A 143 26.39 -34.25 -6.46
N VAL A 144 26.96 -35.07 -5.55
CA VAL A 144 28.31 -35.62 -5.69
C VAL A 144 28.43 -36.50 -6.93
N ARG A 145 27.37 -37.24 -7.29
CA ARG A 145 27.31 -38.03 -8.53
C ARG A 145 27.13 -37.20 -9.81
N GLY A 146 27.08 -35.87 -9.71
CA GLY A 146 27.02 -34.98 -10.88
C GLY A 146 25.66 -34.92 -11.57
N ILE A 147 24.57 -35.25 -10.88
CA ILE A 147 23.23 -35.18 -11.46
C ILE A 147 22.83 -33.74 -11.78
N ASN A 148 22.19 -33.53 -12.93
CA ASN A 148 21.78 -32.21 -13.39
C ASN A 148 20.81 -31.54 -12.40
N ARG A 149 21.05 -30.25 -12.12
CA ARG A 149 20.26 -29.38 -11.23
C ARG A 149 18.76 -29.47 -11.49
N LYS A 150 18.33 -29.56 -12.76
CA LYS A 150 16.90 -29.66 -13.15
C LYS A 150 16.18 -30.85 -12.50
N HIS A 151 16.88 -31.97 -12.30
CA HIS A 151 16.30 -33.16 -11.67
C HIS A 151 16.27 -33.08 -10.14
N LEU A 152 17.03 -32.14 -9.56
CA LEU A 152 17.09 -31.89 -8.12
C LEU A 152 16.09 -30.83 -7.64
N ASP A 153 15.49 -30.06 -8.56
CA ASP A 153 14.59 -28.94 -8.22
C ASP A 153 13.42 -29.37 -7.32
N ILE A 154 12.80 -30.52 -7.60
CA ILE A 154 11.67 -31.03 -6.79
C ILE A 154 12.16 -31.46 -5.40
N LEU A 155 13.31 -32.13 -5.33
CA LEU A 155 13.92 -32.55 -4.07
C LEU A 155 14.29 -31.34 -3.21
N MET A 156 14.93 -30.33 -3.80
CA MET A 156 15.27 -29.08 -3.12
C MET A 156 14.03 -28.32 -2.66
N LYS A 157 12.96 -28.25 -3.48
CA LYS A 157 11.68 -27.66 -3.06
C LYS A 157 11.08 -28.39 -1.86
N ARG A 158 11.19 -29.72 -1.82
CA ARG A 158 10.72 -30.53 -0.68
C ARG A 158 11.53 -30.26 0.59
N ILE A 159 12.86 -30.25 0.49
CA ILE A 159 13.76 -29.92 1.61
C ILE A 159 13.43 -28.54 2.18
N LYS A 160 13.32 -27.52 1.31
CA LYS A 160 12.94 -26.15 1.72
C LYS A 160 11.58 -26.11 2.41
N GLY A 161 10.57 -26.76 1.83
CA GLY A 161 9.23 -26.82 2.40
C GLY A 161 9.19 -27.49 3.77
N LEU A 162 9.92 -28.59 3.94
CA LEU A 162 10.04 -29.30 5.21
C LEU A 162 10.84 -28.51 6.24
N PHE A 163 11.90 -27.82 5.84
CA PHE A 163 12.68 -26.95 6.72
C PHE A 163 11.82 -25.82 7.30
N ILE A 164 11.06 -25.12 6.45
CA ILE A 164 10.12 -24.08 6.88
C ILE A 164 9.05 -24.66 7.82
N LYS A 165 8.57 -25.88 7.54
CA LYS A 165 7.60 -26.57 8.40
C LYS A 165 8.21 -26.91 9.77
N HIS A 166 9.43 -27.44 9.79
CA HIS A 166 10.17 -27.77 11.00
C HIS A 166 10.35 -26.54 11.89
N ILE A 167 10.85 -25.43 11.33
CA ILE A 167 11.01 -24.18 12.08
C ILE A 167 9.69 -23.62 12.57
N LYS A 168 8.58 -23.76 11.83
CA LYS A 168 7.27 -23.26 12.26
C LYS A 168 6.66 -24.09 13.39
N THR A 169 7.12 -25.32 13.61
CA THR A 169 6.67 -26.17 14.71
C THR A 169 7.30 -25.70 16.02
N PRO A 170 6.52 -25.28 17.04
CA PRO A 170 7.06 -24.72 18.29
C PRO A 170 7.94 -25.68 19.09
N GLU A 171 7.69 -26.99 18.98
CA GLU A 171 8.45 -28.05 19.66
C GLU A 171 9.84 -28.25 19.05
N CYS A 172 10.02 -27.83 17.80
CA CYS A 172 11.22 -28.09 17.01
C CYS A 172 12.18 -26.90 16.93
N ASN A 173 11.86 -25.76 17.54
CA ASN A 173 12.61 -24.51 17.35
C ASN A 173 12.98 -23.81 18.66
N ASN A 174 12.96 -24.53 19.78
CA ASN A 174 13.27 -24.02 21.12
C ASN A 174 12.45 -22.76 21.51
N GLY A 175 11.26 -22.58 20.92
CA GLY A 175 10.41 -21.42 21.18
C GLY A 175 10.78 -20.15 20.41
N VAL A 176 11.72 -20.19 19.46
CA VAL A 176 12.11 -19.06 18.60
C VAL A 176 10.90 -18.44 17.89
N CYS A 177 9.93 -19.26 17.44
CA CYS A 177 8.69 -18.75 16.85
C CYS A 177 7.69 -18.13 17.83
N LYS A 178 7.88 -18.26 19.16
CA LYS A 178 7.00 -17.62 20.17
C LYS A 178 7.05 -16.10 20.06
N ARG A 179 8.15 -15.53 19.54
CA ARG A 179 8.24 -14.10 19.21
C ARG A 179 7.11 -13.67 18.26
N MET A 180 6.76 -14.50 17.29
CA MET A 180 5.67 -14.19 16.35
C MET A 180 4.31 -14.14 17.05
N LEU A 181 4.10 -14.99 18.06
CA LEU A 181 2.90 -14.97 18.89
C LEU A 181 2.87 -13.69 19.75
N ARG A 182 3.97 -13.37 20.42
CA ARG A 182 4.12 -12.13 21.23
C ARG A 182 3.88 -10.86 20.40
N ILE A 183 4.38 -10.82 19.16
CA ILE A 183 4.14 -9.69 18.25
C ILE A 183 2.66 -9.61 17.86
N LYS A 184 2.03 -10.74 17.52
CA LYS A 184 0.60 -10.77 17.20
C LYS A 184 -0.26 -10.32 18.38
N GLU A 185 0.03 -10.80 19.58
CA GLU A 185 -0.65 -10.39 20.82
C GLU A 185 -0.52 -8.88 21.04
N LYS A 186 0.70 -8.33 20.98
CA LYS A 186 0.93 -6.87 21.10
C LYS A 186 0.12 -6.04 20.10
N ILE A 187 0.04 -6.49 18.85
CA ILE A 187 -0.77 -5.82 17.81
C ILE A 187 -2.27 -5.90 18.14
N MET A 188 -2.71 -7.05 18.66
CA MET A 188 -4.11 -7.29 19.04
C MET A 188 -4.54 -6.49 20.27
N HIS A 189 -3.65 -6.19 21.21
CA HIS A 189 -4.02 -5.50 22.45
C HIS A 189 -4.44 -4.02 22.28
N SER A 190 -4.03 -3.34 21.21
CA SER A 190 -4.22 -1.87 21.10
C SER A 190 -5.03 -1.41 19.89
N ASN A 191 -5.39 -2.28 18.95
CA ASN A 191 -5.85 -1.83 17.63
C ASN A 191 -6.88 -2.74 16.93
N LEU A 192 -7.75 -3.41 17.68
CA LEU A 192 -8.80 -4.25 17.09
C LEU A 192 -10.10 -3.48 16.89
N TYR A 193 -10.65 -3.58 15.68
CA TYR A 193 -11.93 -3.01 15.28
C TYR A 193 -12.83 -4.12 14.75
N CYS A 194 -14.11 -4.06 15.12
CA CYS A 194 -15.10 -5.00 14.61
C CYS A 194 -15.62 -4.51 13.26
N CYS A 195 -15.57 -5.37 12.24
CA CYS A 195 -16.20 -5.08 10.97
C CYS A 195 -17.71 -5.33 11.06
N ASN A 196 -18.52 -4.32 10.77
CA ASN A 196 -19.99 -4.39 10.83
C ASN A 196 -20.61 -5.42 9.86
N ARG A 197 -19.89 -5.82 8.81
CA ARG A 197 -20.40 -6.76 7.79
C ARG A 197 -20.07 -8.20 8.09
N CYS A 198 -18.80 -8.51 8.33
CA CYS A 198 -18.36 -9.88 8.59
C CYS A 198 -18.34 -10.25 10.08
N GLY A 199 -18.54 -9.28 10.99
CA GLY A 199 -18.48 -9.48 12.44
C GLY A 199 -17.10 -9.84 12.99
N LYS A 200 -16.05 -9.83 12.16
CA LYS A 200 -14.69 -10.22 12.58
C LYS A 200 -13.94 -9.04 13.18
N LEU A 201 -13.24 -9.30 14.29
CA LEU A 201 -12.25 -8.39 14.87
C LEU A 201 -10.98 -8.38 14.02
N LYS A 202 -10.57 -7.20 13.58
CA LYS A 202 -9.46 -7.00 12.65
C LYS A 202 -8.63 -5.79 13.06
N CYS A 203 -7.36 -5.78 12.69
CA CYS A 203 -6.48 -4.64 12.93
C CYS A 203 -6.85 -3.45 12.02
N HIS A 204 -6.53 -2.21 12.42
CA HIS A 204 -6.74 -1.01 11.59
C HIS A 204 -6.18 -1.13 10.16
N SER A 205 -5.07 -1.86 9.98
CA SER A 205 -4.43 -2.12 8.68
C SER A 205 -5.31 -2.91 7.70
N GLU A 206 -6.34 -3.59 8.19
CA GLU A 206 -7.31 -4.34 7.38
C GLU A 206 -8.56 -3.52 7.02
N PHE A 207 -8.59 -2.23 7.34
CA PHE A 207 -9.65 -1.31 6.97
C PHE A 207 -9.13 -0.28 5.96
N PRO A 208 -10.00 0.26 5.09
CA PRO A 208 -9.60 1.34 4.17
C PRO A 208 -9.18 2.58 4.97
N ALA A 209 -8.12 3.25 4.55
CA ALA A 209 -7.66 4.52 5.13
C ALA A 209 -8.15 5.68 4.25
N ASN A 210 -9.38 6.14 4.45
CA ASN A 210 -9.98 7.22 3.66
C ASN A 210 -10.03 8.53 4.46
N SER A 211 -9.92 9.65 3.76
CA SER A 211 -10.03 11.02 4.30
C SER A 211 -11.36 11.33 5.02
N GLN A 212 -12.34 10.44 4.90
CA GLN A 212 -13.71 10.57 5.42
C GLN A 212 -14.03 9.63 6.59
N LEU A 213 -13.09 8.78 7.01
CA LEU A 213 -13.38 7.76 8.03
C LEU A 213 -13.12 8.30 9.42
N GLU A 214 -14.20 8.59 10.16
CA GLU A 214 -14.16 8.81 11.61
C GLU A 214 -13.98 7.50 12.40
N LYS A 215 -14.46 6.37 11.85
CA LYS A 215 -14.44 5.05 12.50
C LYS A 215 -14.21 3.93 11.48
N PHE A 216 -13.49 2.89 11.89
CA PHE A 216 -13.29 1.67 11.09
C PHE A 216 -14.55 0.78 11.12
N GLN A 217 -15.42 0.90 10.11
CA GLN A 217 -16.70 0.18 10.06
C GLN A 217 -16.67 -1.07 9.16
N VAL A 218 -16.02 -0.98 7.99
CA VAL A 218 -16.02 -2.06 6.99
C VAL A 218 -14.59 -2.39 6.57
N CYS A 219 -14.21 -3.66 6.73
CA CYS A 219 -12.86 -4.13 6.37
C CYS A 219 -12.66 -4.19 4.84
N LEU A 220 -11.40 -4.14 4.41
CA LEU A 220 -10.99 -4.15 3.00
C LEU A 220 -11.58 -5.33 2.22
N THR A 221 -11.62 -6.52 2.81
CA THR A 221 -12.25 -7.71 2.20
C THR A 221 -13.72 -7.48 1.88
N CYS A 222 -14.52 -7.03 2.86
CA CYS A 222 -15.94 -6.76 2.61
C CYS A 222 -16.13 -5.59 1.62
N THR A 223 -15.31 -4.54 1.70
CA THR A 223 -15.38 -3.45 0.70
C THR A 223 -15.02 -3.90 -0.72
N TRP A 224 -14.26 -4.99 -0.87
CA TRP A 224 -13.92 -5.53 -2.18
C TRP A 224 -15.07 -6.36 -2.73
N ASP A 225 -15.71 -7.17 -1.89
CA ASP A 225 -16.91 -7.94 -2.25
C ASP A 225 -18.06 -7.00 -2.68
N ASP A 226 -18.24 -5.87 -1.98
CA ASP A 226 -19.21 -4.83 -2.36
C ASP A 226 -18.88 -4.16 -3.69
N ARG A 227 -17.60 -3.96 -3.97
CA ARG A 227 -17.14 -3.33 -5.21
C ARG A 227 -17.42 -4.17 -6.45
N VAL A 228 -17.67 -5.48 -6.29
CA VAL A 228 -18.17 -6.33 -7.39
C VAL A 228 -19.59 -5.91 -7.79
N MET A 229 -20.35 -5.28 -6.87
CA MET A 229 -21.75 -4.89 -7.06
C MET A 229 -21.94 -3.42 -7.45
N GLU A 230 -20.97 -2.53 -7.18
CA GLU A 230 -21.02 -1.14 -7.67
C GLU A 230 -20.70 -1.04 -9.17
N PRO A 231 -21.35 -0.13 -9.93
CA PRO A 231 -20.96 0.14 -11.31
C PRO A 231 -19.51 0.63 -11.35
N TRP A 232 -18.69 -0.05 -12.16
CA TRP A 232 -17.27 0.26 -12.31
C TRP A 232 -17.10 1.69 -12.85
N VAL A 233 -16.69 2.63 -11.98
CA VAL A 233 -16.28 3.98 -12.38
C VAL A 233 -14.80 3.93 -12.73
N ASP A 234 -14.43 4.43 -13.90
CA ASP A 234 -13.03 4.54 -14.27
C ASP A 234 -12.35 5.61 -13.39
N VAL A 235 -11.50 5.15 -12.48
CA VAL A 235 -10.77 6.01 -11.54
C VAL A 235 -9.51 6.61 -12.17
N ALA A 236 -9.08 6.11 -13.34
CA ALA A 236 -7.83 6.53 -13.96
C ALA A 236 -7.74 8.05 -14.25
N PRO A 237 -8.79 8.72 -14.75
CA PRO A 237 -8.75 10.17 -14.99
C PRO A 237 -8.56 10.97 -13.69
N TYR A 238 -9.23 10.59 -12.60
CA TYR A 238 -9.12 11.27 -11.31
C TYR A 238 -7.78 11.00 -10.62
N ARG A 239 -7.19 9.82 -10.85
CA ARG A 239 -5.82 9.52 -10.43
C ARG A 239 -4.80 10.40 -11.17
N PHE A 240 -5.04 10.70 -12.44
CA PHE A 240 -4.20 11.63 -13.20
C PHE A 240 -4.29 13.05 -12.64
N ILE A 241 -5.49 13.56 -12.42
CA ILE A 241 -5.70 14.89 -11.79
C ILE A 241 -5.01 14.97 -10.42
N LEU A 242 -5.16 13.94 -9.57
CA LEU A 242 -4.50 13.89 -8.26
C LEU A 242 -2.96 13.94 -8.36
N ARG A 243 -2.38 13.26 -9.35
CA ARG A 243 -0.94 13.28 -9.59
C ARG A 243 -0.46 14.68 -9.97
N LEU A 244 -1.23 15.39 -10.79
CA LEU A 244 -0.91 16.76 -11.19
C LEU A 244 -0.95 17.72 -10.00
N ILE A 245 -2.02 17.68 -9.19
CA ILE A 245 -2.13 18.50 -7.97
C ILE A 245 -0.91 18.26 -7.07
N ARG A 246 -0.58 17.00 -6.80
CA ARG A 246 0.56 16.64 -5.93
C ARG A 246 1.91 17.06 -6.53
N HIS A 247 2.02 17.13 -7.84
CA HIS A 247 3.23 17.60 -8.50
C HIS A 247 3.38 19.12 -8.36
N GLU A 248 2.30 19.87 -8.59
CA GLU A 248 2.26 21.33 -8.43
C GLU A 248 2.53 21.76 -6.97
N GLU A 249 1.90 21.08 -6.01
CA GLU A 249 2.14 21.37 -4.58
C GLU A 249 3.58 21.10 -4.15
N LYS A 250 4.23 20.08 -4.72
CA LYS A 250 5.66 19.82 -4.49
C LYS A 250 6.54 20.93 -5.07
N LEU A 251 6.23 21.43 -6.26
CA LEU A 251 6.97 22.52 -6.88
C LEU A 251 6.85 23.82 -6.07
N LYS A 252 5.70 24.05 -5.43
CA LYS A 252 5.43 25.22 -4.57
C LYS A 252 5.91 25.04 -3.12
N LEU A 253 6.65 23.97 -2.80
CA LEU A 253 7.17 23.64 -1.46
C LEU A 253 6.06 23.55 -0.39
N SER A 254 4.82 23.31 -0.78
CA SER A 254 3.68 23.17 0.12
C SER A 254 3.56 21.73 0.61
N GLU A 255 4.57 21.27 1.34
CA GLU A 255 4.62 19.91 1.90
C GLU A 255 3.46 19.66 2.91
N SER A 256 2.83 20.72 3.43
CA SER A 256 1.69 20.69 4.37
C SER A 256 0.34 20.35 3.72
N SER A 257 0.20 20.45 2.39
CA SER A 257 -1.12 20.36 1.73
C SER A 257 -1.87 19.05 2.00
N ILE A 258 -3.19 19.17 2.17
CA ILE A 258 -4.12 18.05 2.30
C ILE A 258 -4.17 17.16 1.05
N ALA A 259 -3.69 17.65 -0.12
CA ALA A 259 -3.62 16.91 -1.38
C ALA A 259 -2.85 15.57 -1.28
N PHE A 260 -1.88 15.49 -0.36
CA PHE A 260 -1.09 14.27 -0.15
C PHE A 260 -1.86 13.17 0.60
N ILE A 261 -2.91 13.54 1.33
CA ILE A 261 -3.74 12.62 2.12
C ILE A 261 -4.94 12.12 1.29
N LEU A 262 -5.45 12.95 0.36
CA LEU A 262 -6.61 12.59 -0.46
C LEU A 262 -6.36 11.40 -1.39
N GLN A 263 -7.40 10.61 -1.61
CA GLN A 263 -7.42 9.49 -2.55
C GLN A 263 -8.05 9.85 -3.90
N PRO A 264 -7.83 9.04 -4.97
CA PRO A 264 -8.48 9.28 -6.27
C PRO A 264 -10.02 9.34 -6.23
N LYS A 265 -10.66 8.64 -5.29
CA LYS A 265 -12.12 8.70 -5.08
C LYS A 265 -12.57 10.06 -4.54
N ASP A 266 -11.75 10.68 -3.70
CA ASP A 266 -12.02 12.01 -3.17
C ASP A 266 -11.98 13.04 -4.30
N ILE A 267 -11.02 12.90 -5.23
CA ILE A 267 -10.96 13.74 -6.45
C ILE A 267 -12.16 13.48 -7.37
N HIS A 268 -12.59 12.23 -7.54
CA HIS A 268 -13.83 11.93 -8.27
C HIS A 268 -15.02 12.67 -7.66
N TYR A 269 -15.15 12.66 -6.32
CA TYR A 269 -16.22 13.39 -5.66
C TYR A 269 -16.13 14.90 -5.90
N ILE A 270 -14.93 15.49 -5.75
CA ILE A 270 -14.72 16.92 -6.01
C ILE A 270 -15.14 17.27 -7.44
N VAL A 271 -14.60 16.56 -8.43
CA VAL A 271 -14.88 16.85 -9.84
C VAL A 271 -16.36 16.64 -10.18
N VAL A 272 -16.95 15.51 -9.81
CA VAL A 272 -18.30 15.12 -10.27
C VAL A 272 -19.42 15.70 -9.40
N LYS A 273 -19.26 15.73 -8.08
CA LYS A 273 -20.32 16.14 -7.15
C LYS A 273 -20.25 17.62 -6.77
N ILE A 274 -19.05 18.19 -6.64
CA ILE A 274 -18.88 19.61 -6.29
C ILE A 274 -18.82 20.48 -7.54
N TRP A 275 -18.04 20.05 -8.54
CA TRP A 275 -17.84 20.81 -9.78
C TRP A 275 -18.66 20.31 -10.97
N HIS A 276 -19.51 19.30 -10.79
CA HIS A 276 -20.42 18.77 -11.82
C HIS A 276 -19.74 18.24 -13.10
N GLY A 277 -18.44 17.97 -13.05
CA GLY A 277 -17.70 17.33 -14.14
C GLY A 277 -17.35 18.24 -15.31
N HIS A 278 -17.46 19.57 -15.13
CA HIS A 278 -17.17 20.54 -16.18
C HIS A 278 -16.37 21.73 -15.65
N SER A 279 -15.69 22.46 -16.55
CA SER A 279 -15.03 23.70 -16.19
C SER A 279 -16.01 24.69 -15.57
N ALA A 280 -15.55 25.44 -14.58
CA ALA A 280 -16.34 26.49 -13.93
C ALA A 280 -16.68 27.64 -14.87
N LEU A 281 -15.84 27.92 -15.88
CA LEU A 281 -15.99 29.07 -16.78
C LEU A 281 -16.61 28.67 -18.13
N THR A 282 -15.95 27.78 -18.89
CA THR A 282 -16.39 27.38 -20.24
C THR A 282 -17.29 26.15 -20.30
N GLU A 283 -17.58 25.52 -19.15
CA GLU A 283 -18.41 24.29 -19.06
C GLU A 283 -17.89 23.10 -19.90
N VAL A 284 -16.62 23.11 -20.28
CA VAL A 284 -15.96 21.97 -20.96
C VAL A 284 -15.95 20.74 -20.07
N THR A 285 -16.33 19.58 -20.62
CA THR A 285 -16.47 18.30 -19.88
C THR A 285 -15.31 17.32 -20.10
N ASP A 286 -14.32 17.67 -20.93
CA ASP A 286 -13.18 16.79 -21.19
C ASP A 286 -12.26 16.67 -19.96
N ILE A 287 -12.35 15.53 -19.26
CA ILE A 287 -11.64 15.26 -18.01
C ILE A 287 -10.12 15.38 -18.15
N TYR A 288 -9.55 15.09 -19.32
CA TYR A 288 -8.10 15.20 -19.52
C TYR A 288 -7.63 16.64 -19.72
N ASN A 289 -8.52 17.54 -20.12
CA ASN A 289 -8.26 18.97 -20.19
C ASN A 289 -8.56 19.67 -18.85
N LEU A 290 -9.35 19.05 -17.97
CA LEU A 290 -9.70 19.63 -16.67
C LEU A 290 -8.56 19.55 -15.63
N ARG A 291 -8.45 20.58 -14.81
CA ARG A 291 -7.43 20.81 -13.80
C ARG A 291 -8.06 21.42 -12.55
N LEU A 292 -7.68 20.93 -11.38
CA LEU A 292 -8.07 21.49 -10.08
C LEU A 292 -6.94 22.37 -9.57
N CYS A 293 -6.95 23.65 -9.89
CA CYS A 293 -5.94 24.60 -9.41
C CYS A 293 -6.38 25.30 -8.11
N ARG A 294 -5.42 25.91 -7.42
CA ARG A 294 -5.68 26.78 -6.26
C ARG A 294 -6.57 27.95 -6.65
N TRP A 295 -7.55 28.27 -5.81
CA TRP A 295 -8.39 29.45 -5.99
C TRP A 295 -7.69 30.71 -5.44
N PHE A 296 -7.19 30.62 -4.21
CA PHE A 296 -6.25 31.58 -3.62
C PHE A 296 -4.83 31.07 -3.82
N ILE A 297 -4.05 31.80 -4.63
CA ILE A 297 -2.70 31.38 -5.05
C ILE A 297 -1.76 31.26 -3.84
N ASP A 298 -1.89 32.18 -2.88
CA ASP A 298 -1.05 32.28 -1.69
C ASP A 298 -1.33 31.20 -0.63
N GLN A 299 -2.49 30.55 -0.70
CA GLN A 299 -2.87 29.49 0.22
C GLN A 299 -2.58 28.11 -0.37
N GLU A 300 -2.34 27.12 0.49
CA GLU A 300 -2.12 25.74 0.03
C GLU A 300 -3.36 25.17 -0.67
N TRP A 301 -3.15 24.20 -1.56
CA TRP A 301 -4.28 23.56 -2.22
C TRP A 301 -5.09 22.74 -1.20
N ALA A 302 -6.40 22.92 -1.25
CA ALA A 302 -7.37 22.15 -0.49
C ALA A 302 -8.69 22.02 -1.28
N PRO A 303 -9.57 21.06 -0.96
CA PRO A 303 -10.90 20.96 -1.58
C PRO A 303 -11.73 22.25 -1.49
N TRP A 304 -11.51 23.06 -0.45
CA TRP A 304 -12.14 24.36 -0.21
C TRP A 304 -11.28 25.56 -0.64
N ASN A 305 -10.14 25.32 -1.28
CA ASN A 305 -9.31 26.32 -1.94
C ASN A 305 -8.95 25.84 -3.35
N CYS A 306 -9.93 25.31 -4.09
CA CYS A 306 -9.72 24.84 -5.45
C CYS A 306 -10.80 25.30 -6.41
N VAL A 307 -10.47 25.34 -7.70
CA VAL A 307 -11.41 25.59 -8.80
C VAL A 307 -11.12 24.63 -9.94
N LEU A 308 -12.18 24.11 -10.57
CA LEU A 308 -12.07 23.22 -11.72
C LEU A 308 -12.07 24.03 -13.02
N LEU A 309 -10.94 24.07 -13.70
CA LEU A 309 -10.72 24.85 -14.93
C LEU A 309 -10.07 23.98 -16.00
N THR A 310 -10.08 24.44 -17.25
CA THR A 310 -9.28 23.88 -18.34
C THR A 310 -7.81 24.29 -18.20
N THR A 311 -6.91 23.64 -18.96
CA THR A 311 -5.48 24.00 -18.92
C THR A 311 -5.19 25.43 -19.35
N GLU A 312 -6.02 26.02 -20.21
CA GLU A 312 -5.85 27.38 -20.71
C GLU A 312 -6.38 28.40 -19.70
N GLU A 313 -7.59 28.18 -19.18
CA GLU A 313 -8.19 29.02 -18.13
C GLU A 313 -7.33 29.09 -16.87
N MET A 314 -6.72 27.96 -16.49
CA MET A 314 -5.83 27.89 -15.33
C MET A 314 -4.62 28.83 -15.46
N LYS A 315 -4.04 28.95 -16.66
CA LYS A 315 -2.91 29.85 -16.90
C LYS A 315 -3.32 31.30 -16.70
N VAL A 316 -4.46 31.68 -17.28
CA VAL A 316 -5.03 33.02 -17.10
C VAL A 316 -5.33 33.29 -15.63
N HIS A 317 -5.91 32.32 -14.92
CA HIS A 317 -6.24 32.45 -13.51
C HIS A 317 -5.01 32.72 -12.62
N TYR A 318 -3.86 32.15 -12.94
CA TYR A 318 -2.62 32.41 -12.20
C TYR A 318 -1.97 33.77 -12.47
N GLU A 319 -2.34 34.46 -13.54
CA GLU A 319 -1.88 35.81 -13.84
C GLU A 319 -2.70 36.90 -13.13
N ILE A 320 -3.88 36.53 -12.59
CA ILE A 320 -4.79 37.44 -11.90
C ILE A 320 -4.24 37.76 -10.50
N LYS A 321 -4.08 39.06 -10.22
CA LYS A 321 -3.68 39.55 -8.88
C LYS A 321 -4.87 39.67 -7.92
N ASN A 322 -5.97 40.24 -8.40
CA ASN A 322 -7.20 40.45 -7.63
C ASN A 322 -8.36 39.72 -8.29
N LEU A 323 -8.98 38.80 -7.57
CA LEU A 323 -10.10 37.99 -8.08
C LEU A 323 -11.37 38.83 -8.30
N GLU A 324 -11.58 39.87 -7.49
CA GLU A 324 -12.77 40.73 -7.52
C GLU A 324 -12.81 41.66 -8.74
N ASP A 325 -11.64 41.95 -9.34
CA ASP A 325 -11.52 42.83 -10.50
C ASP A 325 -11.83 42.10 -11.82
N VAL A 326 -11.74 40.76 -11.83
CA VAL A 326 -11.82 39.94 -13.05
C VAL A 326 -13.06 39.04 -13.06
N TYR A 327 -13.51 38.56 -11.91
CA TYR A 327 -14.67 37.67 -11.82
C TYR A 327 -15.92 38.36 -11.30
N ASP A 328 -17.04 38.11 -11.96
CA ASP A 328 -18.34 38.62 -11.51
C ASP A 328 -18.71 38.11 -10.12
N LEU A 329 -19.37 38.97 -9.33
CA LEU A 329 -19.81 38.68 -7.97
C LEU A 329 -20.67 37.40 -7.89
N HIS A 330 -21.51 37.14 -8.90
CA HIS A 330 -22.28 35.92 -8.98
C HIS A 330 -21.41 34.66 -9.09
N PHE A 331 -20.33 34.73 -9.88
CA PHE A 331 -19.38 33.64 -10.04
C PHE A 331 -18.60 33.38 -8.75
N LEU A 332 -18.14 34.44 -8.07
CA LEU A 332 -17.48 34.35 -6.77
C LEU A 332 -18.36 33.61 -5.75
N HIS A 333 -19.63 34.00 -5.61
CA HIS A 333 -20.57 33.32 -4.72
C HIS A 333 -20.78 31.84 -5.08
N ARG A 334 -20.83 31.51 -6.38
CA ARG A 334 -20.95 30.12 -6.84
C ARG A 334 -19.73 29.29 -6.43
N VAL A 335 -18.53 29.85 -6.52
CA VAL A 335 -17.28 29.18 -6.10
C VAL A 335 -17.24 29.03 -4.58
N PHE A 336 -17.58 30.06 -3.82
CA PHE A 336 -17.62 29.97 -2.35
C PHE A 336 -18.64 28.95 -1.85
N ASN A 337 -19.82 28.87 -2.48
CA ASN A 337 -20.81 27.84 -2.14
C ASN A 337 -20.27 26.43 -2.38
N LYS A 338 -19.50 26.21 -3.46
CA LYS A 338 -18.82 24.94 -3.72
C LYS A 338 -17.73 24.63 -2.70
N HIS A 339 -16.98 25.63 -2.24
CA HIS A 339 -16.02 25.48 -1.16
C HIS A 339 -16.70 25.10 0.16
N GLU A 340 -17.84 25.69 0.48
CA GLU A 340 -18.62 25.31 1.67
C GLU A 340 -19.15 23.87 1.58
N LEU A 341 -19.64 23.45 0.40
CA LEU A 341 -19.98 22.04 0.16
C LEU A 341 -18.77 21.12 0.36
N ALA A 342 -17.59 21.54 -0.10
CA ALA A 342 -16.35 20.79 0.12
C ALA A 342 -16.00 20.69 1.61
N LYS A 343 -16.09 21.79 2.38
CA LYS A 343 -15.84 21.79 3.83
C LYS A 343 -16.80 20.85 4.56
N GLN A 344 -18.07 20.82 4.17
CA GLN A 344 -19.07 19.95 4.78
C GLN A 344 -18.81 18.47 4.51
N HIS A 345 -18.35 18.13 3.31
CA HIS A 345 -18.05 16.76 2.93
C HIS A 345 -16.70 16.27 3.49
N PHE A 346 -15.70 17.15 3.52
CA PHE A 346 -14.34 16.85 3.98
C PHE A 346 -14.06 17.37 5.41
N LYS A 347 -15.08 17.37 6.30
CA LYS A 347 -14.96 17.87 7.69
C LYS A 347 -13.79 17.29 8.47
N ILE A 348 -13.46 16.02 8.25
CA ILE A 348 -12.36 15.33 8.93
C ILE A 348 -11.01 15.80 8.40
N ALA A 349 -10.90 15.94 7.08
CA ALA A 349 -9.71 16.50 6.45
C ALA A 349 -9.49 17.97 6.88
N LEU A 350 -10.56 18.75 7.04
CA LEU A 350 -10.52 20.11 7.55
C LEU A 350 -10.02 20.17 9.01
N LYS A 351 -10.51 19.26 9.87
CA LYS A 351 -9.99 19.13 11.25
C LYS A 351 -8.51 18.78 11.27
N LEU A 352 -8.05 17.93 10.35
CA LEU A 352 -6.64 17.55 10.23
C LEU A 352 -5.79 18.74 9.77
N GLU A 353 -6.26 19.50 8.77
CA GLU A 353 -5.56 20.70 8.29
C GLU A 353 -5.40 21.77 9.38
N ASN A 354 -6.48 22.05 10.12
CA ASN A 354 -6.42 22.97 11.26
C ASN A 354 -5.44 22.50 12.33
N TYR A 355 -5.42 21.20 12.63
CA TYR A 355 -4.43 20.62 13.54
C TYR A 355 -2.99 20.79 13.02
N PHE A 356 -2.75 20.59 11.71
CA PHE A 356 -1.43 20.79 11.12
C PHE A 356 -0.99 22.26 11.13
N GLN A 357 -1.92 23.20 10.91
CA GLN A 357 -1.65 24.64 10.99
C GLN A 357 -1.36 25.07 12.44
N GLU A 358 -2.18 24.65 13.40
CA GLU A 358 -1.99 24.94 14.84
C GLU A 358 -0.66 24.41 15.38
N VAL A 359 -0.22 23.23 14.93
CA VAL A 359 1.08 22.64 15.33
C VAL A 359 2.25 23.28 14.58
N GLY A 360 2.05 23.69 13.33
CA GLY A 360 3.04 24.40 12.51
C GLY A 360 3.35 25.81 13.02
N GLU A 361 2.35 26.53 13.53
CA GLU A 361 2.50 27.88 14.08
C GLU A 361 3.17 27.87 15.48
N ASN A 362 2.96 26.82 16.28
CA ASN A 362 3.34 26.85 17.70
C ASN A 362 4.71 26.26 18.08
N THR A 363 5.47 25.57 17.23
CA THR A 363 6.84 25.15 17.63
C THR A 363 7.67 24.62 16.47
N LYS A 364 9.00 24.65 16.66
CA LYS A 364 10.11 24.03 15.89
C LYS A 364 10.01 22.50 15.72
N ARG A 365 8.79 21.97 15.54
CA ARG A 365 8.40 20.55 15.55
C ARG A 365 8.14 19.98 14.16
N TRP A 366 8.41 20.78 13.12
CA TRP A 366 8.23 20.44 11.70
C TRP A 366 8.97 19.16 11.28
N HIS A 367 10.11 18.87 11.90
CA HIS A 367 10.87 17.64 11.66
C HIS A 367 10.16 16.37 12.18
N GLU A 368 9.35 16.45 13.24
CA GLU A 368 8.56 15.31 13.74
C GLU A 368 7.39 14.99 12.78
N ILE A 369 6.83 16.01 12.12
CA ILE A 369 5.72 15.86 11.17
C ILE A 369 6.21 15.37 9.81
N LYS A 370 7.42 15.73 9.38
CA LYS A 370 8.03 15.18 8.15
C LYS A 370 8.14 13.66 8.23
N ASN A 371 8.53 13.13 9.40
CA ASN A 371 8.53 11.69 9.67
C ASN A 371 7.12 11.08 9.73
N PHE A 372 6.09 11.78 10.25
CA PHE A 372 4.70 11.30 10.23
C PHE A 372 4.08 11.31 8.83
N LYS A 373 4.38 12.30 7.99
CA LYS A 373 3.92 12.39 6.59
C LYS A 373 4.68 11.44 5.66
N GLU A 374 5.99 11.28 5.84
CA GLU A 374 6.77 10.22 5.18
C GLU A 374 6.34 8.83 5.67
N PHE A 375 5.95 8.65 6.93
CA PHE A 375 5.33 7.40 7.40
C PHE A 375 4.01 7.13 6.67
N ILE A 376 3.12 8.12 6.52
CA ILE A 376 1.87 7.95 5.75
C ILE A 376 2.18 7.65 4.27
N ALA A 377 3.25 8.21 3.71
CA ALA A 377 3.66 8.03 2.32
C ALA A 377 4.41 6.71 2.04
N VAL A 378 5.13 6.14 3.02
CA VAL A 378 5.99 4.95 2.85
C VAL A 378 5.39 3.70 3.51
N HIS A 379 4.57 3.85 4.55
CA HIS A 379 3.85 2.77 5.20
C HIS A 379 2.44 3.21 5.59
N SER A 380 1.43 2.74 4.85
CA SER A 380 0.00 2.87 5.20
C SER A 380 -0.34 2.21 6.54
N LYS A 381 0.08 2.82 7.65
CA LYS A 381 -0.27 2.53 9.04
C LYS A 381 -0.66 3.87 9.65
N THR A 382 -1.93 4.22 9.48
CA THR A 382 -2.54 5.35 10.17
C THR A 382 -2.62 5.05 11.65
N HIS A 383 -1.78 5.69 12.46
CA HIS A 383 -2.05 5.85 13.89
C HIS A 383 -3.11 6.94 14.05
N VAL A 384 -4.34 6.54 14.34
CA VAL A 384 -5.41 7.45 14.74
C VAL A 384 -5.13 7.82 16.19
N PHE A 385 -4.85 9.10 16.45
CA PHE A 385 -4.80 9.63 17.81
C PHE A 385 -6.20 9.52 18.42
N ALA A 386 -6.41 8.51 19.26
CA ALA A 386 -7.54 8.50 20.16
C ALA A 386 -7.33 9.65 21.16
N LYS A 387 -8.23 10.63 21.17
CA LYS A 387 -8.37 11.52 22.32
C LYS A 387 -8.70 10.63 23.51
N CYS A 388 -7.77 10.55 24.46
CA CYS A 388 -8.02 10.02 25.78
C CYS A 388 -9.06 10.93 26.44
N HIS A 389 -10.17 10.35 26.90
CA HIS A 389 -10.94 10.95 27.98
C HIS A 389 -10.19 10.80 29.30
#